data_AF-A0A5L4GJR4-F1
#
_entry.id   AF-A0A5L4GJR4-F1
#
_cell.length_a   1.000
_cell.length_b   1.000
_cell.length_c   1.000
_cell.angle_alpha   90.00
_cell.angle_beta   90.00
_cell.angle_gamma   90.00
#
_symmetry.space_group_name_H-M   'P 1'
#
loop_
_entity.id
_entity.type
_entity.pdbx_description
1 polymer ?
#
loop_
_entity_poly.entity_id
_entity_poly.type
_entity_poly.pdbx_seq_one_letter_code
_entity_poly.pdbx_strand_id
1 'polypeptide(L)'
;MQGKILADGLIGANDGNRYSFSIQDVKNLGSKTMSDVVNAEVDFEIDGTKAKSIFITKNSISIGNIMQGGDSISSIKTKAYIYVAGIFLGVIPVIGWIFGIVGSVFMILALLSLGRMSGAPLLRNFWTSWGLILLGGMIVGFSIAGGFIMGLDSRSGFSFGMIAFIVLGALICLVGLVFGYFYYRDLAAVTNEKFFLYAFICRAVAIFTLFIPILGIILIIVANIVELIAWIKFKEIKKKEAL
;
A
#
# COMPACT_ATOMS: atom_id res chain seq x y z
N MET A 1 29.59 6.79 -20.81
CA MET A 1 30.12 5.48 -20.35
C MET A 1 29.07 4.88 -19.45
N GLN A 2 28.62 3.66 -19.71
CA GLN A 2 27.57 3.05 -18.88
C GLN A 2 28.16 2.15 -17.80
N GLY A 3 27.50 2.11 -16.65
CA GLY A 3 27.89 1.28 -15.53
C GLY A 3 26.81 1.22 -14.45
N LYS A 4 27.21 0.69 -13.30
CA LYS A 4 26.34 0.48 -12.15
C LYS A 4 27.03 0.99 -10.88
N ILE A 5 26.30 1.74 -10.06
CA ILE A 5 26.80 2.13 -8.72
C ILE A 5 26.86 0.88 -7.86
N LEU A 6 28.04 0.52 -7.37
CA LEU A 6 28.25 -0.69 -6.57
C LEU A 6 28.19 -0.41 -5.08
N ALA A 7 28.76 0.72 -4.65
CA ALA A 7 28.85 1.14 -3.26
C ALA A 7 29.05 2.66 -3.18
N ASP A 8 29.11 3.20 -1.96
CA ASP A 8 29.46 4.60 -1.75
C ASP A 8 30.80 4.92 -2.41
N GLY A 9 30.76 5.92 -3.30
CA GLY A 9 31.88 6.39 -4.10
C GLY A 9 32.43 5.42 -5.15
N LEU A 10 31.75 4.31 -5.47
CA LEU A 10 32.24 3.31 -6.43
C LEU A 10 31.24 2.97 -7.54
N ILE A 11 31.65 3.13 -8.80
CA ILE A 11 30.95 2.68 -10.00
C ILE A 11 31.73 1.55 -10.66
N GLY A 12 31.05 0.45 -10.98
CA GLY A 12 31.55 -0.57 -11.90
C GLY A 12 31.06 -0.26 -13.29
N ALA A 13 31.96 -0.02 -14.24
CA ALA A 13 31.59 0.26 -15.61
C ALA A 13 31.51 -1.03 -16.44
N ASN A 14 30.83 -0.97 -17.57
CA ASN A 14 30.64 -2.12 -18.45
C ASN A 14 31.93 -2.60 -19.13
N ASP A 15 33.01 -1.82 -19.06
CA ASP A 15 34.35 -2.22 -19.53
C ASP A 15 35.10 -3.10 -18.51
N GLY A 16 34.50 -3.40 -17.37
CA GLY A 16 35.09 -4.19 -16.29
C GLY A 16 35.93 -3.40 -15.29
N ASN A 17 36.17 -2.10 -15.54
CA ASN A 17 36.92 -1.23 -14.65
C ASN A 17 36.03 -0.59 -13.58
N ARG A 18 36.68 -0.13 -12.51
CA ARG A 18 36.03 0.55 -11.38
C ARG A 18 36.46 2.00 -11.33
N TYR A 19 35.49 2.88 -11.18
CA TYR A 19 35.69 4.33 -11.12
C TYR A 19 35.19 4.86 -9.79
N SER A 20 35.95 5.81 -9.23
CA SER A 20 35.53 6.52 -8.03
C SER A 20 34.61 7.70 -8.37
N PHE A 21 33.63 8.01 -7.53
CA PHE A 21 32.76 9.16 -7.73
C PHE A 21 32.36 9.83 -6.42
N SER A 22 31.88 11.07 -6.48
CA SER A 22 31.17 11.72 -5.38
C SER A 22 29.68 11.81 -5.68
N ILE A 23 28.82 11.72 -4.67
CA ILE A 23 27.37 11.89 -4.82
C ILE A 23 27.01 13.24 -5.47
N GLN A 24 27.88 14.25 -5.29
CA GLN A 24 27.72 15.61 -5.85
C GLN A 24 27.90 15.63 -7.38
N ASP A 25 28.58 14.64 -7.95
CA ASP A 25 28.79 14.51 -9.39
C ASP A 25 27.55 13.94 -10.10
N VAL A 26 26.54 13.49 -9.35
CA VAL A 26 25.27 12.95 -9.87
C VAL A 26 24.31 14.09 -10.18
N LYS A 27 24.13 14.38 -11.47
CA LYS A 27 23.39 15.54 -11.96
C LYS A 27 21.88 15.46 -11.72
N ASN A 28 21.30 14.26 -11.76
CA ASN A 28 19.86 14.02 -11.58
C ASN A 28 19.52 13.35 -10.23
N LEU A 29 20.33 13.61 -9.20
CA LEU A 29 20.16 13.02 -7.87
C LEU A 29 18.81 13.42 -7.22
N GLY A 30 18.37 14.67 -7.41
CA GLY A 30 17.17 15.20 -6.76
C GLY A 30 17.30 15.17 -5.23
N SER A 31 16.32 14.59 -4.54
CA SER A 31 16.31 14.43 -3.07
C SER A 31 16.82 13.06 -2.59
N LYS A 32 17.51 12.30 -3.45
CA LYS A 32 17.98 10.95 -3.15
C LYS A 32 19.32 10.97 -2.42
N THR A 33 19.49 10.04 -1.50
CA THR A 33 20.73 9.82 -0.75
C THR A 33 21.57 8.70 -1.40
N MET A 34 22.80 8.49 -0.95
CA MET A 34 23.66 7.44 -1.51
C MET A 34 23.01 6.05 -1.42
N SER A 35 22.33 5.74 -0.32
CA SER A 35 21.62 4.46 -0.18
C SER A 35 20.58 4.25 -1.28
N ASP A 36 19.90 5.32 -1.73
CA ASP A 36 18.85 5.27 -2.75
C ASP A 36 19.36 4.95 -4.16
N VAL A 37 20.65 5.15 -4.41
CA VAL A 37 21.26 5.03 -5.75
C VAL A 37 22.23 3.84 -5.86
N VAL A 38 22.49 3.13 -4.76
CA VAL A 38 23.26 1.87 -4.80
C VAL A 38 22.51 0.85 -5.67
N ASN A 39 23.23 0.24 -6.62
CA ASN A 39 22.75 -0.61 -7.71
C ASN A 39 22.06 0.11 -8.89
N ALA A 40 21.97 1.43 -8.90
CA ALA A 40 21.39 2.14 -10.05
C ALA A 40 22.30 2.02 -11.28
N GLU A 41 21.70 1.88 -12.46
CA GLU A 41 22.42 2.01 -13.73
C GLU A 41 22.63 3.50 -14.01
N VAL A 42 23.83 3.83 -14.45
CA VAL A 42 24.29 5.19 -14.67
C VAL A 42 24.99 5.32 -16.01
N ASP A 43 24.86 6.49 -16.62
CA ASP A 43 25.74 6.96 -17.69
C ASP A 43 26.60 8.09 -17.14
N PHE A 44 27.88 8.08 -17.45
CA PHE A 44 28.85 9.02 -16.89
C PHE A 44 30.03 9.27 -17.83
N GLU A 45 30.76 10.34 -17.57
CA GLU A 45 32.00 10.68 -18.26
C GLU A 45 33.20 10.21 -17.44
N ILE A 46 34.22 9.69 -18.11
CA ILE A 46 35.46 9.26 -17.45
C ILE A 46 36.45 10.43 -17.44
N ASP A 47 36.98 10.73 -16.26
CA ASP A 47 38.12 11.62 -16.06
C ASP A 47 39.19 10.87 -15.25
N GLY A 48 40.07 10.17 -15.98
CA GLY A 48 41.09 9.29 -15.40
C GLY A 48 40.48 8.11 -14.62
N THR A 49 40.68 8.07 -13.31
CA THR A 49 40.12 7.05 -12.40
C THR A 49 38.81 7.49 -11.72
N LYS A 50 38.28 8.65 -12.13
CA LYS A 50 37.06 9.24 -11.58
C LYS A 50 35.94 9.27 -12.62
N ALA A 51 34.71 9.09 -12.16
CA ALA A 51 33.51 9.33 -12.93
C ALA A 51 32.99 10.74 -12.64
N LYS A 52 32.68 11.51 -13.69
CA LYS A 52 32.07 12.85 -13.63
C LYS A 52 30.77 12.88 -14.43
N SER A 53 29.97 13.92 -14.21
CA SER A 53 28.73 14.15 -14.96
C SER A 53 27.80 12.93 -14.96
N ILE A 54 27.54 12.36 -13.78
CA ILE A 54 26.83 11.08 -13.65
C ILE A 54 25.33 11.31 -13.78
N PHE A 55 24.67 10.54 -14.64
CA PHE A 55 23.23 10.52 -14.82
C PHE A 55 22.70 9.13 -14.51
N ILE A 56 21.76 9.04 -13.57
CA ILE A 56 21.03 7.81 -13.29
C ILE A 56 20.07 7.54 -14.45
N THR A 57 20.31 6.45 -15.18
CA THR A 57 19.48 6.02 -16.31
C THR A 57 18.39 5.05 -15.85
N LYS A 58 18.65 4.26 -14.81
CA LYS A 58 17.67 3.34 -14.22
C LYS A 58 17.90 3.19 -12.72
N ASN A 59 16.88 3.50 -11.92
CA ASN A 59 16.97 3.28 -10.47
C ASN A 59 16.95 1.79 -10.16
N SER A 60 17.76 1.38 -9.20
CA SER A 60 17.63 0.08 -8.55
C SER A 60 16.42 0.06 -7.61
N ILE A 61 15.67 -1.04 -7.66
CA ILE A 61 14.70 -1.37 -6.62
C ILE A 61 15.49 -2.08 -5.51
N SER A 62 15.90 -1.36 -4.47
CA SER A 62 16.61 -1.96 -3.34
C SER A 62 15.60 -2.33 -2.24
N ILE A 63 15.50 -3.63 -1.92
CA ILE A 63 14.62 -4.15 -0.85
C ILE A 63 15.01 -3.52 0.50
N GLY A 64 16.31 -3.27 0.71
CA GLY A 64 16.85 -2.59 1.88
C GLY A 64 16.28 -1.19 2.08
N ASN A 65 16.18 -0.35 1.05
CA ASN A 65 15.62 1.00 1.17
C ASN A 65 14.10 1.00 1.32
N ILE A 66 13.41 -0.01 0.77
CA ILE A 66 11.95 -0.15 0.93
C ILE A 66 11.62 -0.49 2.40
N MET A 67 12.47 -1.30 3.07
CA MET A 67 12.33 -1.62 4.50
C MET A 67 12.89 -0.53 5.43
N GLN A 68 14.05 0.04 5.11
CA GLN A 68 14.70 1.08 5.90
C GLN A 68 14.18 2.47 5.52
N GLY A 69 12.93 2.76 5.91
CA GLY A 69 12.55 4.09 6.41
C GLY A 69 12.82 5.33 5.55
N GLY A 70 13.08 5.22 4.25
CA GLY A 70 13.17 6.40 3.39
C GLY A 70 11.80 7.09 3.38
N ASP A 71 11.70 8.30 3.95
CA ASP A 71 10.48 9.10 3.95
C ASP A 71 10.28 9.85 2.63
N SER A 72 10.90 9.39 1.54
CA SER A 72 10.68 9.95 0.21
C SER A 72 9.33 9.49 -0.34
N ILE A 73 8.69 10.36 -1.13
CA ILE A 73 7.44 10.06 -1.85
C ILE A 73 7.58 8.78 -2.70
N SER A 74 8.75 8.59 -3.33
CA SER A 74 9.08 7.38 -4.10
C SER A 74 9.01 6.10 -3.26
N SER A 75 9.54 6.13 -2.04
CA SER A 75 9.50 4.99 -1.12
C SER A 75 8.08 4.66 -0.69
N ILE A 76 7.26 5.68 -0.35
CA ILE A 76 5.84 5.50 -0.01
C ILE A 76 5.07 4.86 -1.18
N LYS A 77 5.25 5.37 -2.40
CA LYS A 77 4.61 4.80 -3.59
C LYS A 77 5.01 3.35 -3.80
N THR A 78 6.29 3.04 -3.68
CA THR A 78 6.80 1.67 -3.86
C THR A 78 6.17 0.71 -2.85
N LYS A 79 6.07 1.11 -1.58
CA LYS A 79 5.38 0.35 -0.52
C LYS A 79 3.90 0.14 -0.85
N ALA A 80 3.21 1.19 -1.32
CA ALA A 80 1.81 1.10 -1.73
C ALA A 80 1.59 0.19 -2.95
N TYR A 81 2.50 0.18 -3.92
CA TYR A 81 2.44 -0.73 -5.06
C TYR A 81 2.60 -2.20 -4.64
N ILE A 82 3.50 -2.49 -3.69
CA ILE A 82 3.66 -3.84 -3.12
C ILE A 82 2.38 -4.27 -2.40
N TYR A 83 1.73 -3.34 -1.68
CA TYR A 83 0.42 -3.61 -1.06
C TYR A 83 -0.65 -3.99 -2.10
N VAL A 84 -0.82 -3.18 -3.14
CA VAL A 84 -1.83 -3.44 -4.18
C VAL A 84 -1.53 -4.77 -4.89
N ALA A 85 -0.26 -5.03 -5.23
CA ALA A 85 0.15 -6.31 -5.82
C ALA A 85 -0.15 -7.49 -4.87
N GLY A 86 0.12 -7.31 -3.57
CA GLY A 86 -0.20 -8.30 -2.53
C GLY A 86 -1.70 -8.60 -2.42
N ILE A 87 -2.58 -7.61 -2.61
CA ILE A 87 -4.03 -7.83 -2.66
C ILE A 87 -4.41 -8.68 -3.86
N PHE A 88 -3.90 -8.36 -5.05
CA PHE A 88 -4.23 -9.12 -6.27
C PHE A 88 -3.73 -10.57 -6.20
N LEU A 89 -2.50 -10.78 -5.69
CA LEU A 89 -1.96 -12.11 -5.46
C LEU A 89 -2.64 -12.83 -4.28
N GLY A 90 -3.28 -12.07 -3.39
CA GLY A 90 -4.04 -12.55 -2.25
C GLY A 90 -5.27 -13.41 -2.60
N VAL A 91 -5.74 -13.32 -3.84
CA VAL A 91 -6.88 -14.10 -4.35
C VAL A 91 -6.53 -15.59 -4.54
N ILE A 92 -5.24 -15.92 -4.62
CA ILE A 92 -4.78 -17.31 -4.84
C ILE A 92 -5.05 -18.14 -3.56
N PRO A 93 -5.73 -19.29 -3.65
CA PRO A 93 -5.96 -20.16 -2.50
C PRO A 93 -4.64 -20.58 -1.82
N VAL A 94 -4.63 -20.63 -0.49
CA VAL A 94 -3.48 -21.02 0.38
C VAL A 94 -2.30 -20.04 0.33
N ILE A 95 -1.69 -19.82 -0.84
CA ILE A 95 -0.50 -18.96 -1.00
C ILE A 95 -0.86 -17.48 -0.91
N GLY A 96 -2.06 -17.09 -1.35
CA GLY A 96 -2.52 -15.70 -1.35
C GLY A 96 -2.55 -15.08 0.05
N TRP A 97 -2.81 -15.87 1.09
CA TRP A 97 -2.77 -15.38 2.48
C TRP A 97 -1.39 -14.80 2.85
N ILE A 98 -0.31 -15.43 2.39
CA ILE A 98 1.06 -14.95 2.61
C ILE A 98 1.26 -13.61 1.91
N PHE A 99 0.88 -13.52 0.63
CA PHE A 99 0.99 -12.28 -0.14
C PHE A 99 0.11 -11.14 0.42
N GLY A 100 -1.07 -11.46 0.93
CA GLY A 100 -1.95 -10.51 1.61
C GLY A 100 -1.33 -9.96 2.90
N ILE A 101 -0.70 -10.82 3.71
CA ILE A 101 0.02 -10.41 4.93
C ILE A 101 1.20 -9.52 4.55
N VAL A 102 2.03 -9.94 3.61
CA VAL A 102 3.19 -9.15 3.14
C VAL A 102 2.75 -7.79 2.62
N GLY A 103 1.73 -7.75 1.75
CA GLY A 103 1.17 -6.49 1.26
C GLY A 103 0.68 -5.58 2.37
N SER A 104 -0.01 -6.14 3.37
CA SER A 104 -0.51 -5.39 4.52
C SER A 104 0.61 -4.77 5.36
N VAL A 105 1.73 -5.47 5.55
CA VAL A 105 2.92 -4.92 6.21
C VAL A 105 3.45 -3.70 5.45
N PHE A 106 3.55 -3.78 4.12
CA PHE A 106 4.00 -2.64 3.32
C PHE A 106 3.03 -1.46 3.36
N MET A 107 1.72 -1.70 3.43
CA MET A 107 0.73 -0.63 3.64
C MET A 107 0.93 0.06 5.00
N ILE A 108 1.14 -0.69 6.07
CA ILE A 108 1.45 -0.16 7.40
C ILE A 108 2.71 0.71 7.34
N LEU A 109 3.77 0.25 6.67
CA LEU A 109 5.00 1.03 6.49
C LEU A 109 4.78 2.30 5.66
N ALA A 110 3.93 2.25 4.63
CA ALA A 110 3.57 3.43 3.83
C ALA A 110 2.83 4.46 4.68
N LEU A 111 1.88 4.02 5.49
CA LEU A 111 1.10 4.88 6.39
C LEU A 111 1.90 5.42 7.56
N LEU A 112 2.88 4.68 8.09
CA LEU A 112 3.81 5.19 9.10
C LEU A 112 4.66 6.33 8.54
N SER A 113 5.26 6.15 7.36
CA SER A 113 6.03 7.22 6.70
C SER A 113 5.15 8.44 6.40
N LEU A 114 3.93 8.21 5.87
CA LEU A 114 3.01 9.30 5.55
C LEU A 114 2.48 10.01 6.81
N GLY A 115 2.20 9.27 7.88
CA GLY A 115 1.75 9.80 9.16
C GLY A 115 2.82 10.63 9.87
N ARG A 116 4.08 10.20 9.83
CA ARG A 116 5.22 10.97 10.37
C ARG A 116 5.40 12.30 9.64
N MET A 117 5.25 12.32 8.32
CA MET A 117 5.43 13.54 7.52
C MET A 117 4.24 14.50 7.60
N SER A 118 3.02 13.97 7.73
CA SER A 118 1.80 14.78 7.70
C SER A 118 1.25 15.15 9.09
N GLY A 119 1.65 14.44 10.15
CA GLY A 119 1.09 14.58 11.49
C GLY A 119 -0.32 13.99 11.65
N ALA A 120 -0.88 13.37 10.62
CA ALA A 120 -2.24 12.83 10.66
C ALA A 120 -2.29 11.45 11.34
N PRO A 121 -3.36 11.14 12.11
CA PRO A 121 -3.55 9.84 12.76
C PRO A 121 -4.01 8.74 11.78
N LEU A 122 -3.38 8.66 10.60
CA LEU A 122 -3.73 7.75 9.51
C LEU A 122 -3.69 6.29 9.96
N LEU A 123 -2.63 5.90 10.69
CA LEU A 123 -2.46 4.53 11.16
C LEU A 123 -3.52 4.11 12.18
N ARG A 124 -3.94 5.04 13.05
CA ARG A 124 -4.98 4.80 14.05
C ARG A 124 -6.31 4.53 13.35
N ASN A 125 -6.72 5.42 12.45
CA ASN A 125 -7.99 5.27 11.74
C ASN A 125 -7.98 4.02 10.84
N PHE A 126 -6.84 3.69 10.22
CA PHE A 126 -6.66 2.44 9.47
C PHE A 126 -6.87 1.20 10.34
N TRP A 127 -6.14 1.08 11.46
CA TRP A 127 -6.27 -0.07 12.37
C TRP A 127 -7.67 -0.20 12.98
N THR A 128 -8.28 0.92 13.39
CA THR A 128 -9.63 0.91 13.95
C THR A 128 -10.67 0.46 12.91
N SER A 129 -10.58 0.97 11.67
CA SER A 129 -11.47 0.54 10.59
C SER A 129 -11.28 -0.95 10.28
N TRP A 130 -10.04 -1.38 10.08
CA TRP A 130 -9.72 -2.75 9.67
C TRP A 130 -10.09 -3.76 10.77
N GLY A 131 -9.78 -3.45 12.02
CA GLY A 131 -10.13 -4.29 13.17
C GLY A 131 -11.64 -4.45 13.36
N LEU A 132 -12.41 -3.37 13.21
CA LEU A 132 -13.87 -3.44 13.31
C LEU A 132 -14.51 -4.19 12.14
N ILE A 133 -14.05 -3.95 10.91
CA ILE A 133 -14.56 -4.67 9.73
C ILE A 133 -14.24 -6.16 9.83
N LEU A 134 -13.05 -6.53 10.29
CA LEU A 134 -12.70 -7.94 10.52
C LEU A 134 -13.53 -8.58 11.63
N LEU A 135 -13.66 -7.91 12.78
CA LEU A 135 -14.43 -8.42 13.90
C LEU A 135 -15.91 -8.62 13.52
N GLY A 136 -16.53 -7.59 12.95
CA GLY A 136 -17.91 -7.65 12.48
C GLY A 136 -18.08 -8.70 11.37
N GLY A 137 -17.14 -8.75 10.42
CA GLY A 137 -17.12 -9.74 9.34
C GLY A 137 -17.01 -11.18 9.83
N MET A 138 -16.18 -11.44 10.84
CA MET A 138 -16.09 -12.76 11.48
C MET A 138 -17.39 -13.16 12.17
N ILE A 139 -17.99 -12.24 12.94
CA ILE A 139 -19.27 -12.51 13.64
C ILE A 139 -20.36 -12.86 12.63
N VAL A 140 -20.50 -12.06 11.56
CA VAL A 140 -21.46 -12.32 10.48
C VAL A 140 -21.14 -13.64 9.78
N GLY A 141 -19.88 -13.85 9.38
CA GLY A 141 -19.43 -15.03 8.65
C GLY A 141 -19.67 -16.34 9.41
N PHE A 142 -19.29 -16.40 10.69
CA PHE A 142 -19.55 -17.57 11.54
C PHE A 142 -21.04 -17.80 11.78
N SER A 143 -21.83 -16.73 11.93
CA SER A 143 -23.28 -16.86 12.12
C SER A 143 -23.99 -17.37 10.87
N ILE A 144 -23.60 -16.90 9.68
CA ILE A 144 -24.12 -17.39 8.39
C ILE A 144 -23.70 -18.85 8.16
N ALA A 145 -22.42 -19.17 8.35
CA ALA A 145 -21.92 -20.53 8.18
C ALA A 145 -22.60 -21.50 9.16
N GLY A 146 -22.75 -21.11 10.42
CA GLY A 146 -23.45 -21.90 11.44
C GLY A 146 -24.93 -22.12 11.10
N GLY A 147 -25.63 -21.07 10.65
CA GLY A 147 -27.02 -21.18 10.21
C GLY A 147 -27.19 -22.08 8.99
N PHE A 148 -26.26 -22.03 8.04
CA PHE A 148 -26.25 -22.91 6.88
C PHE A 148 -26.02 -24.38 7.27
N ILE A 149 -25.03 -24.67 8.12
CA ILE A 149 -24.74 -26.02 8.60
C ILE A 149 -25.93 -26.61 9.38
N MET A 150 -26.56 -25.83 10.27
CA MET A 150 -27.73 -26.30 11.01
C MET A 150 -28.96 -26.54 10.11
N GLY A 151 -29.12 -25.76 9.06
CA GLY A 151 -30.17 -25.96 8.06
C GLY A 151 -29.98 -27.23 7.22
N LEU A 152 -28.73 -27.64 6.95
CA LEU A 152 -28.43 -28.91 6.27
C LEU A 152 -28.75 -30.14 7.12
N ASP A 153 -28.68 -30.02 8.46
CA ASP A 153 -28.95 -31.11 9.42
C ASP A 153 -30.44 -31.21 9.81
N SER A 154 -31.35 -30.62 9.02
CA SER A 154 -32.81 -30.62 9.24
C SER A 154 -33.29 -30.05 10.59
N ARG A 155 -32.41 -29.36 11.34
CA ARG A 155 -32.79 -28.55 12.50
C ARG A 155 -33.36 -27.22 12.00
N SER A 156 -34.16 -26.53 12.84
CA SER A 156 -34.62 -25.18 12.55
C SER A 156 -33.43 -24.31 12.14
N GLY A 157 -33.49 -23.65 10.97
CA GLY A 157 -32.37 -22.93 10.35
C GLY A 157 -31.76 -21.80 11.20
N PHE A 158 -31.90 -20.54 10.77
CA PHE A 158 -31.35 -19.43 11.56
C PHE A 158 -32.09 -19.29 12.90
N SER A 159 -31.39 -19.54 14.01
CA SER A 159 -31.93 -19.28 15.35
C SER A 159 -31.99 -17.77 15.64
N PHE A 160 -32.87 -17.37 16.57
CA PHE A 160 -32.95 -15.96 17.01
C PHE A 160 -31.59 -15.41 17.46
N GLY A 161 -30.79 -16.21 18.17
CA GLY A 161 -29.43 -15.84 18.58
C GLY A 161 -28.50 -15.60 17.41
N MET A 162 -28.56 -16.43 16.35
CA MET A 162 -27.75 -16.23 15.14
C MET A 162 -28.15 -14.96 14.39
N ILE A 163 -29.46 -14.70 14.27
CA ILE A 163 -29.95 -13.47 13.63
C ILE A 163 -29.47 -12.24 14.43
N ALA A 164 -29.55 -12.28 15.76
CA ALA A 164 -29.04 -11.22 16.62
C ALA A 164 -27.53 -10.99 16.42
N PHE A 165 -26.72 -12.05 16.30
CA PHE A 165 -25.28 -11.92 16.01
C PHE A 165 -25.00 -11.36 14.61
N ILE A 166 -25.78 -11.73 13.60
CA ILE A 166 -25.65 -11.14 12.25
C ILE A 166 -25.92 -9.64 12.31
N VAL A 167 -26.99 -9.21 12.98
CA VAL A 167 -27.33 -7.79 13.14
C VAL A 167 -26.22 -7.06 13.91
N LEU A 168 -25.75 -7.63 15.02
CA LEU A 168 -24.65 -7.06 15.80
C LEU A 168 -23.37 -6.91 14.96
N GLY A 169 -22.97 -7.97 14.24
CA GLY A 169 -21.79 -7.95 13.39
C GLY A 169 -21.92 -6.94 12.24
N ALA A 170 -23.11 -6.81 11.65
CA ALA A 170 -23.38 -5.79 10.65
C ALA A 170 -23.27 -4.36 11.20
N LEU A 171 -23.78 -4.10 12.42
CA LEU A 171 -23.61 -2.80 13.10
C LEU A 171 -22.14 -2.50 13.38
N ILE A 172 -21.35 -3.48 13.81
CA ILE A 172 -19.91 -3.33 14.02
C ILE A 172 -19.20 -2.98 12.69
N CYS A 173 -19.55 -3.65 11.59
CA CYS A 173 -19.05 -3.34 10.26
C CYS A 173 -19.40 -1.91 9.82
N LEU A 174 -20.62 -1.42 10.12
CA LEU A 174 -21.01 -0.04 9.82
C LEU A 174 -20.15 0.98 10.58
N VAL A 175 -19.85 0.74 11.86
CA VAL A 175 -18.91 1.58 12.61
C VAL A 175 -17.51 1.51 11.99
N GLY A 176 -17.06 0.32 11.58
CA GLY A 176 -15.81 0.14 10.85
C GLY A 176 -15.73 0.92 9.53
N LEU A 177 -16.84 1.02 8.79
CA LEU A 177 -16.95 1.84 7.58
C LEU A 177 -16.85 3.35 7.87
N VAL A 178 -17.42 3.83 8.98
CA VAL A 178 -17.28 5.24 9.39
C VAL A 178 -15.81 5.59 9.66
N PHE A 179 -15.08 4.73 10.38
CA PHE A 179 -13.65 4.90 10.56
C PHE A 179 -12.87 4.76 9.24
N GLY A 180 -13.33 3.90 8.34
CA GLY A 180 -12.78 3.76 6.98
C GLY A 180 -12.91 5.06 6.20
N TYR A 181 -14.06 5.73 6.27
CA TYR A 181 -14.26 7.05 5.68
C TYR A 181 -13.28 8.08 6.25
N PHE A 182 -13.11 8.15 7.57
CA PHE A 182 -12.14 9.06 8.18
C PHE A 182 -10.71 8.76 7.75
N TYR A 183 -10.36 7.49 7.60
CA TYR A 183 -9.06 7.08 7.06
C TYR A 183 -8.86 7.58 5.63
N TYR A 184 -9.76 7.28 4.70
CA TYR A 184 -9.61 7.67 3.28
C TYR A 184 -9.76 9.20 3.08
N ARG A 185 -10.55 9.89 3.90
CA ARG A 185 -10.63 11.35 3.92
C ARG A 185 -9.31 11.98 4.35
N ASP A 186 -8.75 11.51 5.46
CA ASP A 186 -7.48 12.04 5.96
C ASP A 186 -6.34 11.68 4.97
N LEU A 187 -6.39 10.50 4.33
CA LEU A 187 -5.45 10.11 3.28
C LEU A 187 -5.56 11.01 2.05
N ALA A 188 -6.78 11.29 1.58
CA ALA A 188 -7.02 12.18 0.45
C ALA A 188 -6.59 13.63 0.75
N ALA A 189 -6.78 14.10 1.98
CA ALA A 189 -6.35 15.43 2.40
C ALA A 189 -4.82 15.55 2.44
N VAL A 190 -4.15 14.54 3.00
CA VAL A 190 -2.68 14.50 3.11
C VAL A 190 -2.01 14.35 1.75
N THR A 191 -2.56 13.51 0.86
CA THR A 191 -2.00 13.25 -0.47
C THR A 191 -2.49 14.25 -1.53
N ASN A 192 -3.45 15.12 -1.17
CA ASN A 192 -4.17 16.02 -2.07
C ASN A 192 -4.89 15.31 -3.25
N GLU A 193 -5.20 14.02 -3.11
CA GLU A 193 -5.77 13.19 -4.18
C GLU A 193 -7.17 12.67 -3.81
N LYS A 194 -8.19 13.16 -4.53
CA LYS A 194 -9.60 12.76 -4.31
C LYS A 194 -9.89 11.31 -4.72
N PHE A 195 -9.01 10.70 -5.51
CA PHE A 195 -9.16 9.30 -5.96
C PHE A 195 -9.19 8.30 -4.79
N PHE A 196 -8.55 8.60 -3.66
CA PHE A 196 -8.66 7.79 -2.45
C PHE A 196 -10.10 7.71 -1.91
N LEU A 197 -10.85 8.82 -1.97
CA LEU A 197 -12.26 8.83 -1.57
C LEU A 197 -13.14 8.07 -2.57
N TYR A 198 -12.86 8.17 -3.87
CA TYR A 198 -13.59 7.39 -4.87
C TYR A 198 -13.35 5.88 -4.70
N ALA A 199 -12.12 5.47 -4.41
CA ALA A 199 -11.81 4.07 -4.09
C ALA A 199 -12.61 3.57 -2.88
N PHE A 200 -12.72 4.40 -1.83
CA PHE A 200 -13.55 4.07 -0.66
C PHE A 200 -15.03 3.94 -1.00
N ILE A 201 -15.60 4.87 -1.77
CA ILE A 201 -17.01 4.81 -2.18
C ILE A 201 -17.28 3.52 -2.97
N CYS A 202 -16.42 3.17 -3.94
CA CYS A 202 -16.53 1.92 -4.67
C CYS A 202 -16.50 0.69 -3.75
N ARG A 203 -15.59 0.67 -2.75
CA ARG A 203 -15.52 -0.41 -1.74
C ARG A 203 -16.78 -0.47 -0.87
N ALA A 204 -17.27 0.66 -0.40
CA ALA A 204 -18.48 0.72 0.41
C ALA A 204 -19.70 0.20 -0.35
N VAL A 205 -19.89 0.66 -1.60
CA VAL A 205 -20.97 0.16 -2.47
C VAL A 205 -20.81 -1.34 -2.73
N ALA A 206 -19.58 -1.81 -2.98
CA ALA A 206 -19.32 -3.23 -3.20
C ALA A 206 -19.81 -4.11 -2.04
N ILE A 207 -19.56 -3.67 -0.80
CA ILE A 207 -20.01 -4.36 0.42
C ILE A 207 -21.54 -4.45 0.46
N PHE A 208 -22.26 -3.38 0.13
CA PHE A 208 -23.73 -3.40 0.09
C PHE A 208 -24.27 -4.26 -1.06
N THR A 209 -23.53 -4.41 -2.15
CA THR A 209 -23.90 -5.24 -3.30
C THR A 209 -23.44 -6.70 -3.20
N LEU A 210 -22.96 -7.16 -2.04
CA LEU A 210 -22.47 -8.54 -1.84
C LEU A 210 -23.51 -9.63 -2.21
N PHE A 211 -24.80 -9.32 -2.16
CA PHE A 211 -25.88 -10.21 -2.58
C PHE A 211 -26.02 -10.37 -4.11
N ILE A 212 -25.31 -9.53 -4.89
CA ILE A 212 -25.18 -9.64 -6.34
C ILE A 212 -23.71 -10.01 -6.62
N PRO A 213 -23.37 -11.31 -6.61
CA PRO A 213 -21.98 -11.77 -6.48
C PRO A 213 -21.04 -11.21 -7.56
N ILE A 214 -21.51 -11.08 -8.80
CA ILE A 214 -20.70 -10.59 -9.91
C ILE A 214 -20.43 -9.08 -9.79
N LEU A 215 -21.46 -8.30 -9.42
CA LEU A 215 -21.35 -6.83 -9.34
C LEU A 215 -20.42 -6.42 -8.18
N GLY A 216 -20.54 -7.06 -7.03
CA GLY A 216 -19.68 -6.79 -5.87
C GLY A 216 -18.21 -7.06 -6.16
N ILE A 217 -17.89 -8.17 -6.83
CA ILE A 217 -16.51 -8.51 -7.21
C ILE A 217 -15.93 -7.46 -8.17
N ILE A 218 -16.68 -7.08 -9.21
CA ILE A 218 -16.25 -6.06 -10.18
C ILE A 218 -15.97 -4.73 -9.46
N LEU A 219 -16.85 -4.30 -8.57
CA LEU A 219 -16.66 -3.05 -7.82
C LEU A 219 -15.44 -3.08 -6.89
N ILE A 220 -15.12 -4.22 -6.27
CA ILE A 220 -13.89 -4.40 -5.47
C ILE A 220 -12.65 -4.25 -6.36
N ILE A 221 -12.65 -4.87 -7.55
CA ILE A 221 -11.53 -4.76 -8.50
C ILE A 221 -11.36 -3.30 -8.94
N VAL A 222 -12.46 -2.64 -9.31
CA VAL A 222 -12.45 -1.21 -9.67
C VAL A 222 -11.92 -0.35 -8.53
N ALA A 223 -12.35 -0.60 -7.29
CA ALA A 223 -11.86 0.13 -6.12
C ALA A 223 -10.33 0.01 -5.95
N ASN A 224 -9.77 -1.20 -6.11
CA ASN A 224 -8.32 -1.42 -6.03
C ASN A 224 -7.56 -0.72 -7.18
N ILE A 225 -8.12 -0.68 -8.39
CA ILE A 225 -7.54 0.04 -9.53
C ILE A 225 -7.55 1.56 -9.26
N VAL A 226 -8.65 2.11 -8.76
CA VAL A 226 -8.75 3.53 -8.44
C VAL A 226 -7.79 3.90 -7.31
N GLU A 227 -7.63 3.04 -6.30
CA GLU A 227 -6.64 3.21 -5.24
C GLU A 227 -5.21 3.21 -5.79
N LEU A 228 -4.89 2.32 -6.73
CA LEU A 228 -3.59 2.31 -7.42
C LEU A 228 -3.34 3.60 -8.19
N ILE A 229 -4.35 4.08 -8.94
CA ILE A 229 -4.25 5.36 -9.68
C ILE A 229 -4.00 6.52 -8.71
N ALA A 230 -4.64 6.52 -7.54
CA ALA A 230 -4.42 7.53 -6.50
C ALA A 230 -2.95 7.52 -6.02
N TRP A 231 -2.39 6.34 -5.76
CA TRP A 231 -0.98 6.20 -5.39
C TRP A 231 -0.02 6.63 -6.50
N ILE A 232 -0.37 6.39 -7.78
CA ILE A 232 0.43 6.85 -8.92
C ILE A 232 0.42 8.38 -9.02
N LYS A 233 -0.77 9.01 -8.90
CA LYS A 233 -0.96 10.45 -9.05
C LYS A 233 -0.47 11.29 -7.88
N PHE A 234 -0.43 10.72 -6.68
CA PHE A 234 0.14 11.33 -5.48
C PHE A 234 1.51 11.97 -5.75
N LYS A 235 1.65 13.29 -5.60
CA LYS A 235 2.91 13.99 -5.86
C LYS A 235 3.43 14.80 -4.67
N GLU A 236 2.56 15.13 -3.74
CA GLU A 236 2.86 16.07 -2.66
C GLU A 236 2.22 15.58 -1.35
N ILE A 237 2.87 15.88 -0.23
CA ILE A 237 2.37 15.57 1.10
C ILE A 237 2.03 16.89 1.79
N LYS A 238 0.75 17.13 2.03
CA LYS A 238 0.29 18.25 2.85
C LYS A 238 0.40 17.86 4.32
N LYS A 239 1.03 18.73 5.11
CA LYS A 239 0.91 18.65 6.57
C LYS A 239 -0.53 18.96 6.94
N LYS A 240 -1.11 18.15 7.82
CA LYS A 240 -2.39 18.49 8.43
C LYS A 240 -2.11 19.69 9.34
N GLU A 241 -2.57 20.87 8.94
CA GLU A 241 -2.52 22.03 9.84
C GLU A 241 -3.24 21.62 11.13
N ALA A 242 -2.53 21.77 12.25
CA ALA A 242 -3.12 21.59 13.56
C ALA A 242 -4.20 22.68 13.69
N LEU A 243 -5.46 22.27 13.57
CA LEU A 243 -6.58 23.05 14.07
C LEU A 243 -6.48 23.12 15.59
#